data_AF-A0A9J7MFE9-F1
#
_entry.id   AF-A0A9J7MFE9-F1
#
_cell.length_a   1.000
_cell.length_b   1.000
_cell.length_c   1.000
_cell.angle_alpha   90.00
_cell.angle_beta   90.00
_cell.angle_gamma   90.00
#
_symmetry.space_group_name_H-M   'P 1'
#
loop_
_entity.id
_entity.type
_entity.pdbx_description
1 polymer ?
#
loop_
_entity_poly.entity_id
_entity_poly.type
_entity_poly.pdbx_seq_one_letter_code
_entity_poly.pdbx_strand_id
1 'polypeptide(L)'
;MAVHRVFVLLFVLVVPQLVVEGCWPSQPSGRPMSRCEKERADGSAHGVLPNKAFVKQCEADGSYSTVQCGGSRRFCYCAHPETGVIFTETRTRGQPRNCDNFHILRDATPCKKQMYADNPAMLPGGFIKECEADGSFRKEQCDPDGMCYCVNTETGELYGQTGMQGRIDCDEYEAMVDAETGPVRATPCQKQKFSLNPTMLPGGFIKECEADGSFRKEQCDPDRMCYCVNTETGELYQQTGMRGPLNCEEYEAMHEAGINWSRG
;
A
#
# COMPACT_ATOMS: atom_id res chain seq x y z
N MET A 1 -58.95 32.74 -54.09
CA MET A 1 -59.05 31.92 -55.32
C MET A 1 -58.16 30.70 -55.10
N ALA A 2 -58.57 29.64 -54.42
CA ALA A 2 -59.52 28.61 -54.86
C ALA A 2 -59.22 28.10 -56.28
N VAL A 3 -58.38 27.06 -56.41
CA VAL A 3 -58.66 25.93 -57.29
C VAL A 3 -58.19 24.65 -56.60
N HIS A 4 -59.06 23.65 -56.64
CA HIS A 4 -59.14 22.45 -55.83
C HIS A 4 -58.90 21.23 -56.74
N ARG A 5 -58.23 20.19 -56.21
CA ARG A 5 -58.38 18.74 -56.57
C ARG A 5 -57.84 18.40 -57.99
N VAL A 6 -57.32 17.22 -58.34
CA VAL A 6 -57.62 15.80 -58.11
C VAL A 6 -56.32 15.09 -58.59
N PHE A 7 -55.69 14.14 -57.91
CA PHE A 7 -55.87 12.71 -58.19
C PHE A 7 -54.99 11.89 -57.24
N VAL A 8 -55.66 11.12 -56.41
CA VAL A 8 -55.13 10.00 -55.65
C VAL A 8 -55.17 8.76 -56.57
N LEU A 9 -54.13 7.93 -56.50
CA LEU A 9 -54.00 6.54 -56.99
C LEU A 9 -53.95 6.29 -58.51
N LEU A 10 -52.77 5.88 -59.00
CA LEU A 10 -52.62 4.85 -60.05
C LEU A 10 -51.18 4.27 -60.00
N PHE A 11 -51.09 3.01 -59.54
CA PHE A 11 -50.23 1.93 -60.05
C PHE A 11 -48.72 2.21 -60.22
N VAL A 12 -47.84 1.70 -59.36
CA VAL A 12 -47.17 0.37 -59.48
C VAL A 12 -46.63 0.11 -60.89
N LEU A 13 -45.35 -0.29 -60.97
CA LEU A 13 -44.50 -0.58 -62.15
C LEU A 13 -43.80 0.70 -62.68
N VAL A 14 -42.49 0.92 -62.62
CA VAL A 14 -41.33 0.04 -62.83
C VAL A 14 -40.12 0.71 -62.17
N VAL A 15 -39.60 0.16 -61.06
CA VAL A 15 -38.21 0.41 -60.66
C VAL A 15 -37.41 -0.73 -61.27
N PRO A 16 -36.57 -0.50 -62.30
CA PRO A 16 -35.74 -1.55 -62.83
C PRO A 16 -34.75 -1.95 -61.74
N GLN A 17 -34.85 -3.22 -61.35
CA GLN A 17 -33.86 -3.97 -60.63
C GLN A 17 -32.48 -3.79 -61.28
N LEU A 18 -31.69 -2.84 -60.79
CA LEU A 18 -30.24 -2.94 -60.82
C LEU A 18 -29.81 -3.55 -59.48
N VAL A 19 -30.22 -4.80 -59.29
CA VAL A 19 -29.56 -5.68 -58.33
C VAL A 19 -28.25 -6.06 -59.00
N VAL A 20 -27.22 -5.24 -58.79
CA VAL A 20 -25.85 -5.65 -59.07
C VAL A 20 -25.54 -6.73 -58.05
N GLU A 21 -25.77 -7.99 -58.43
CA GLU A 21 -25.20 -9.13 -57.73
C GLU A 21 -23.68 -8.99 -57.74
N GLY A 22 -23.09 -8.91 -56.55
CA GLY A 22 -21.67 -9.23 -56.37
C GLY A 22 -20.70 -8.06 -56.29
N CYS A 23 -20.86 -7.16 -55.31
CA CYS A 23 -19.74 -6.61 -54.54
C CYS A 23 -20.26 -5.74 -53.39
N TRP A 24 -20.86 -6.35 -52.37
CA TRP A 24 -20.78 -5.75 -51.04
C TRP A 24 -19.32 -5.93 -50.61
N PRO A 25 -18.57 -4.88 -50.22
CA PRO A 25 -17.33 -5.09 -49.49
C PRO A 25 -17.71 -5.84 -48.22
N SER A 26 -17.51 -7.16 -48.22
CA SER A 26 -17.51 -7.95 -47.00
C SER A 26 -16.52 -7.26 -46.08
N GLN A 27 -17.01 -6.64 -45.01
CA GLN A 27 -16.15 -6.09 -43.98
C GLN A 27 -15.10 -7.16 -43.65
N PRO A 28 -13.80 -6.82 -43.61
CA PRO A 28 -12.80 -7.80 -43.22
C PRO A 28 -13.21 -8.35 -41.86
N SER A 29 -13.58 -9.62 -41.84
CA SER A 29 -14.06 -10.32 -40.66
C SER A 29 -12.85 -10.61 -39.77
N GLY A 30 -12.43 -9.62 -39.01
CA GLY A 30 -11.33 -9.74 -38.07
C GLY A 30 -10.89 -8.38 -37.56
N ARG A 31 -10.77 -8.24 -36.23
CA ARG A 31 -10.03 -7.12 -35.65
C ARG A 31 -8.61 -7.14 -36.23
N PRO A 32 -8.00 -5.97 -36.50
CA PRO A 32 -6.60 -5.94 -36.90
C PRO A 32 -5.73 -6.64 -35.83
N MET A 33 -4.75 -7.44 -36.27
CA MET A 33 -3.87 -8.15 -35.35
C MET A 33 -3.14 -7.17 -34.43
N SER A 34 -3.13 -7.49 -33.14
CA SER A 34 -2.37 -6.74 -32.15
C SER A 34 -0.86 -6.85 -32.39
N ARG A 35 -0.08 -6.02 -31.71
CA ARG A 35 1.38 -6.12 -31.75
C ARG A 35 1.87 -7.49 -31.30
N CYS A 36 1.33 -8.02 -30.19
CA CYS A 36 1.68 -9.34 -29.69
C CYS A 36 1.34 -10.44 -30.69
N GLU A 37 0.14 -10.40 -31.29
CA GLU A 37 -0.32 -11.43 -32.24
C GLU A 37 0.58 -11.49 -33.48
N LYS A 38 1.06 -10.33 -33.97
CA LYS A 38 2.03 -10.26 -35.08
C LYS A 38 3.36 -10.90 -34.69
N GLU A 39 3.95 -10.48 -33.56
CA GLU A 39 5.23 -11.03 -33.07
C GLU A 39 5.14 -12.55 -32.79
N ARG A 40 3.97 -13.04 -32.35
CA ARG A 40 3.70 -14.47 -32.20
C ARG A 40 3.67 -15.20 -33.54
N ALA A 41 3.02 -14.64 -34.55
CA ALA A 41 2.96 -15.22 -35.89
C ALA A 41 4.35 -15.29 -36.54
N ASP A 42 5.11 -14.20 -36.44
CA ASP A 42 6.48 -14.11 -36.95
C ASP A 42 7.40 -15.13 -36.25
N GLY A 43 7.33 -15.22 -34.92
CA GLY A 43 8.09 -16.19 -34.14
C GLY A 43 7.72 -17.65 -34.44
N SER A 44 6.48 -17.92 -34.87
CA SER A 44 6.03 -19.24 -35.28
C SER A 44 6.46 -19.60 -36.72
N ALA A 45 6.63 -18.60 -37.58
CA ALA A 45 7.04 -18.77 -38.97
C ALA A 45 8.54 -19.12 -39.12
N HIS A 46 9.41 -18.67 -38.20
CA HIS A 46 10.86 -18.90 -38.23
C HIS A 46 11.31 -20.27 -37.65
N GLY A 47 10.61 -21.35 -38.01
CA GLY A 47 10.80 -22.71 -37.49
C GLY A 47 12.25 -23.14 -37.20
N VAL A 48 12.43 -23.74 -36.01
CA VAL A 48 13.53 -24.65 -35.62
C VAL A 48 14.96 -24.12 -35.83
N LEU A 49 15.31 -23.04 -35.14
CA LEU A 49 16.71 -22.89 -34.71
C LEU A 49 16.92 -23.69 -33.42
N PRO A 50 18.02 -24.47 -33.30
CA PRO A 50 18.26 -25.41 -32.19
C PRO A 50 18.33 -24.74 -30.80
N ASN A 51 18.38 -23.40 -30.74
CA ASN A 51 18.24 -22.58 -29.54
C ASN A 51 17.01 -21.65 -29.62
N LYS A 52 15.81 -22.24 -29.64
CA LYS A 52 14.47 -21.66 -29.34
C LYS A 52 14.34 -20.14 -29.46
N ALA A 53 13.91 -19.65 -30.62
CA ALA A 53 13.27 -18.34 -30.69
C ALA A 53 12.06 -18.31 -29.75
N PHE A 54 11.95 -17.26 -28.94
CA PHE A 54 10.91 -17.13 -27.92
C PHE A 54 9.59 -16.69 -28.57
N VAL A 55 8.72 -17.65 -28.91
CA VAL A 55 7.39 -17.36 -29.47
C VAL A 55 6.55 -16.63 -28.42
N LYS A 56 6.09 -15.41 -28.73
CA LYS A 56 5.29 -14.61 -27.80
C LYS A 56 3.93 -15.27 -27.49
N GLN A 57 3.53 -15.21 -26.24
CA GLN A 57 2.20 -15.59 -25.76
C GLN A 57 1.34 -14.34 -25.60
N CYS A 58 0.09 -14.39 -26.08
CA CYS A 58 -0.82 -13.24 -26.07
C CYS A 58 -2.11 -13.63 -25.35
N GLU A 59 -2.73 -12.67 -24.68
CA GLU A 59 -4.06 -12.81 -24.10
C GLU A 59 -5.14 -12.61 -25.16
N ALA A 60 -6.39 -12.96 -24.82
CA ALA A 60 -7.54 -12.88 -25.74
C ALA A 60 -7.85 -11.46 -26.21
N ASP A 61 -7.53 -10.44 -25.41
CA ASP A 61 -7.67 -9.03 -25.78
C ASP A 61 -6.57 -8.54 -26.74
N GLY A 62 -5.55 -9.37 -26.99
CA GLY A 62 -4.40 -9.05 -27.84
C GLY A 62 -3.22 -8.43 -27.09
N SER A 63 -3.29 -8.23 -25.79
CA SER A 63 -2.14 -7.86 -24.96
C SER A 63 -1.14 -9.01 -24.85
N TYR A 64 0.07 -8.73 -24.40
CA TYR A 64 1.04 -9.76 -24.08
C TYR A 64 0.65 -10.46 -22.79
N SER A 65 0.71 -11.79 -22.78
CA SER A 65 0.53 -12.54 -21.54
C SER A 65 1.57 -12.10 -20.51
N THR A 66 1.11 -11.81 -19.29
CA THR A 66 1.97 -11.39 -18.17
C THR A 66 2.94 -12.51 -17.79
N VAL A 67 2.64 -13.75 -18.16
CA VAL A 67 3.56 -14.90 -18.07
C VAL A 67 3.99 -15.34 -19.46
N GLN A 68 5.29 -15.32 -19.71
CA GLN A 68 5.86 -15.81 -20.96
C GLN A 68 6.77 -17.02 -20.72
N CYS A 69 6.57 -18.09 -21.49
CA CYS A 69 7.27 -19.35 -21.31
C CYS A 69 8.10 -19.71 -22.55
N GLY A 70 9.31 -20.22 -22.34
CA GLY A 70 10.14 -20.75 -23.42
C GLY A 70 9.51 -22.00 -24.06
N GLY A 71 9.94 -22.38 -25.27
CA GLY A 71 9.30 -23.44 -26.06
C GLY A 71 9.19 -24.83 -25.39
N SER A 72 10.09 -25.19 -24.46
CA SER A 72 9.94 -26.43 -23.67
C SER A 72 9.08 -26.27 -22.41
N ARG A 73 8.51 -25.08 -22.18
CA ARG A 73 7.76 -24.66 -20.98
C ARG A 73 8.49 -24.86 -19.64
N ARG A 74 9.79 -25.16 -19.71
CA ARG A 74 10.64 -25.47 -18.54
C ARG A 74 10.99 -24.22 -17.74
N PHE A 75 11.12 -23.09 -18.43
CA PHE A 75 11.40 -21.80 -17.83
C PHE A 75 10.39 -20.78 -18.31
N CYS A 76 9.82 -20.04 -17.38
CA CYS A 76 8.91 -18.94 -17.64
C CYS A 76 9.38 -17.68 -16.90
N TYR A 77 8.86 -16.55 -17.34
CA TYR A 77 9.22 -15.21 -16.93
C TYR A 77 7.94 -14.38 -16.84
N CYS A 78 7.94 -13.33 -16.02
CA CYS A 78 6.97 -12.26 -16.13
C CYS A 78 7.30 -11.38 -17.34
N ALA A 79 6.28 -10.76 -17.93
CA ALA A 79 6.42 -9.80 -19.01
C ALA A 79 5.47 -8.62 -18.83
N HIS A 80 5.84 -7.49 -19.44
CA HIS A 80 5.01 -6.29 -19.45
C HIS A 80 3.80 -6.49 -20.39
N PRO A 81 2.55 -6.30 -19.92
CA PRO A 81 1.35 -6.65 -20.70
C PRO A 81 1.19 -5.82 -21.98
N GLU A 82 1.63 -4.57 -21.99
CA GLU A 82 1.52 -3.72 -23.20
C GLU A 82 2.72 -3.83 -24.16
N THR A 83 3.94 -3.91 -23.63
CA THR A 83 5.17 -3.81 -24.45
C THR A 83 5.80 -5.16 -24.80
N GLY A 84 5.44 -6.24 -24.08
CA GLY A 84 5.99 -7.57 -24.29
C GLY A 84 7.44 -7.76 -23.82
N VAL A 85 7.99 -6.79 -23.09
CA VAL A 85 9.32 -6.84 -22.46
C VAL A 85 9.33 -7.95 -21.42
N ILE A 86 10.34 -8.81 -21.45
CA ILE A 86 10.52 -9.93 -20.51
C ILE A 86 11.40 -9.47 -19.36
N PHE A 87 10.93 -9.69 -18.12
CA PHE A 87 11.70 -9.45 -16.91
C PHE A 87 12.56 -10.68 -16.61
N THR A 88 13.81 -10.67 -17.06
CA THR A 88 14.69 -11.85 -17.03
C THR A 88 15.01 -12.34 -15.60
N GLU A 89 14.95 -11.44 -14.62
CA GLU A 89 15.12 -11.69 -13.19
C GLU A 89 14.01 -12.58 -12.59
N THR A 90 12.84 -12.66 -13.23
CA THR A 90 11.70 -13.46 -12.75
C THR A 90 11.74 -14.92 -13.20
N ARG A 91 12.84 -15.34 -13.83
CA ARG A 91 13.02 -16.68 -14.39
C ARG A 91 12.79 -17.75 -13.32
N THR A 92 11.75 -18.57 -13.51
CA THR A 92 11.50 -19.73 -12.64
C THR A 92 11.25 -21.01 -13.43
N ARG A 93 11.39 -22.16 -12.75
CA ARG A 93 10.92 -23.44 -13.28
C ARG A 93 9.43 -23.58 -13.01
N GLY A 94 8.62 -23.61 -14.06
CA GLY A 94 7.16 -23.49 -13.95
C GLY A 94 6.70 -22.04 -14.10
N GLN A 95 5.49 -21.71 -13.63
CA GLN A 95 4.92 -20.37 -13.74
C GLN A 95 5.39 -19.46 -12.59
N PRO A 96 5.86 -18.23 -12.85
CA PRO A 96 6.12 -17.25 -11.81
C PRO A 96 4.79 -16.78 -11.21
N ARG A 97 4.83 -16.39 -9.93
CA ARG A 97 3.66 -15.82 -9.23
C ARG A 97 3.66 -14.30 -9.39
N ASN A 98 2.48 -13.70 -9.25
CA ASN A 98 2.27 -12.25 -9.18
C ASN A 98 2.78 -11.46 -10.40
N CYS A 99 2.81 -12.08 -11.59
CA CYS A 99 3.26 -11.40 -12.81
C CYS A 99 2.33 -10.28 -13.28
N ASP A 100 1.04 -10.34 -12.90
CA ASP A 100 0.05 -9.32 -13.29
C ASP A 100 0.45 -7.94 -12.79
N ASN A 101 0.99 -7.85 -11.57
CA ASN A 101 1.43 -6.59 -10.97
C ASN A 101 2.95 -6.39 -11.01
N PHE A 102 3.75 -7.37 -11.47
CA PHE A 102 5.21 -7.27 -11.43
C PHE A 102 5.76 -6.03 -12.16
N HIS A 103 5.20 -5.73 -13.33
CA HIS A 103 5.59 -4.56 -14.13
C HIS A 103 5.31 -3.22 -13.42
N ILE A 104 4.29 -3.20 -12.55
CA ILE A 104 3.98 -2.05 -11.69
C ILE A 104 4.99 -2.02 -10.54
N LEU A 105 5.19 -3.16 -9.87
CA LEU A 105 5.97 -3.29 -8.65
C LEU A 105 7.48 -3.09 -8.82
N ARG A 106 8.04 -3.39 -10.00
CA ARG A 106 9.49 -3.32 -10.25
C ARG A 106 10.07 -1.95 -9.93
N ASP A 107 9.44 -0.91 -10.49
CA ASP A 107 9.87 0.48 -10.36
C ASP A 107 8.89 1.31 -9.51
N ALA A 108 7.96 0.63 -8.81
CA ALA A 108 7.00 1.29 -7.93
C ALA A 108 7.68 1.90 -6.71
N THR A 109 7.13 3.04 -6.30
CA THR A 109 7.39 3.64 -4.98
C THR A 109 6.91 2.72 -3.86
N PRO A 110 7.42 2.90 -2.62
CA PRO A 110 6.97 2.12 -1.46
C PRO A 110 5.44 2.10 -1.31
N CYS A 111 4.77 3.25 -1.48
CA CYS A 111 3.31 3.33 -1.39
C CYS A 111 2.60 2.45 -2.43
N LYS A 112 3.03 2.52 -3.69
CA LYS A 112 2.47 1.67 -4.75
C LYS A 112 2.74 0.19 -4.46
N LYS A 113 3.92 -0.17 -3.96
CA LYS A 113 4.22 -1.56 -3.58
C LYS A 113 3.28 -2.08 -2.50
N GLN A 114 2.94 -1.25 -1.52
CA GLN A 114 2.00 -1.60 -0.46
C GLN A 114 0.56 -1.73 -0.97
N MET A 115 0.11 -0.86 -1.88
CA MET A 115 -1.23 -0.96 -2.48
C MET A 115 -1.48 -2.30 -3.19
N TYR A 116 -0.46 -2.86 -3.83
CA TYR A 116 -0.55 -4.13 -4.56
C TYR A 116 -0.06 -5.33 -3.73
N ALA A 117 0.17 -5.17 -2.43
CA ALA A 117 0.52 -6.28 -1.54
C ALA A 117 -0.69 -7.19 -1.31
N ASP A 118 -0.46 -8.51 -1.22
CA ASP A 118 -1.53 -9.49 -0.98
C ASP A 118 -2.15 -9.36 0.43
N ASN A 119 -1.43 -8.76 1.38
CA ASN A 119 -1.89 -8.53 2.75
C ASN A 119 -1.41 -7.16 3.29
N PRO A 120 -2.00 -6.05 2.83
CA PRO A 120 -1.58 -4.70 3.23
C PRO A 120 -1.90 -4.43 4.71
N ALA A 121 -2.86 -5.14 5.29
CA ALA A 121 -3.31 -4.99 6.68
C ALA A 121 -2.28 -5.43 7.74
N MET A 122 -1.21 -6.15 7.35
CA MET A 122 -0.17 -6.62 8.28
C MET A 122 0.98 -5.62 8.54
N LEU A 123 0.98 -4.47 7.87
CA LEU A 123 2.00 -3.44 8.07
C LEU A 123 1.58 -2.46 9.18
N PRO A 124 2.51 -1.88 9.96
CA PRO A 124 2.20 -0.80 10.89
C PRO A 124 1.54 0.36 10.13
N GLY A 125 0.25 0.63 10.40
CA GLY A 125 -0.59 1.52 9.58
C GLY A 125 -1.71 0.88 8.80
N GLY A 126 -1.71 -0.45 8.68
CA GLY A 126 -2.76 -1.19 8.01
C GLY A 126 -2.98 -0.73 6.57
N PHE A 127 -4.24 -0.41 6.28
CA PHE A 127 -4.79 -0.25 4.94
C PHE A 127 -4.47 1.13 4.34
N ILE A 128 -3.24 1.27 3.83
CA ILE A 128 -2.85 2.42 3.02
C ILE A 128 -3.56 2.35 1.67
N LYS A 129 -4.37 3.36 1.41
CA LYS A 129 -5.18 3.47 0.18
C LYS A 129 -4.63 4.47 -0.80
N GLU A 130 -3.99 5.52 -0.30
CA GLU A 130 -3.90 6.76 -1.04
C GLU A 130 -2.44 7.20 -1.14
N CYS A 131 -1.92 7.12 -2.35
CA CYS A 131 -0.63 7.68 -2.70
C CYS A 131 -0.84 9.01 -3.41
N GLU A 132 0.10 9.92 -3.25
CA GLU A 132 0.19 11.11 -4.07
C GLU A 132 0.65 10.76 -5.50
N ALA A 133 0.54 11.72 -6.42
CA ALA A 133 0.90 11.53 -7.84
C ALA A 133 2.37 11.18 -8.05
N ASP A 134 3.26 11.69 -7.18
CA ASP A 134 4.69 11.36 -7.16
C ASP A 134 5.00 9.98 -6.57
N GLY A 135 3.98 9.32 -6.02
CA GLY A 135 4.05 7.99 -5.42
C GLY A 135 4.50 7.99 -3.96
N SER A 136 4.63 9.14 -3.31
CA SER A 136 4.71 9.25 -1.84
C SER A 136 3.38 8.83 -1.19
N PHE A 137 3.42 8.48 0.09
CA PHE A 137 2.21 8.23 0.87
C PHE A 137 1.50 9.56 1.10
N ARG A 138 0.18 9.62 0.89
CA ARG A 138 -0.56 10.79 1.35
C ARG A 138 -0.49 10.85 2.88
N LYS A 139 -0.26 12.04 3.39
CA LYS A 139 -0.06 12.32 4.81
C LYS A 139 -1.24 11.86 5.68
N GLU A 140 -2.47 12.14 5.27
CA GLU A 140 -3.69 11.66 5.92
C GLU A 140 -4.20 10.34 5.31
N GLN A 141 -4.26 9.27 6.09
CA GLN A 141 -4.82 7.98 5.67
C GLN A 141 -6.08 7.65 6.47
N CYS A 142 -7.16 7.26 5.81
CA CYS A 142 -8.43 6.94 6.46
C CYS A 142 -8.92 5.53 6.11
N ASP A 143 -9.33 4.78 7.14
CA ASP A 143 -9.94 3.48 6.97
C ASP A 143 -11.41 3.61 6.49
N PRO A 144 -12.04 2.50 6.03
CA PRO A 144 -13.45 2.52 5.63
C PRO A 144 -14.44 2.88 6.76
N ASP A 145 -14.06 2.68 8.02
CA ASP A 145 -14.89 2.97 9.19
C ASP A 145 -14.84 4.46 9.59
N GLY A 146 -13.99 5.24 8.92
CA GLY A 146 -13.87 6.69 9.09
C GLY A 146 -12.84 7.11 10.13
N MET A 147 -11.96 6.21 10.56
CA MET A 147 -10.81 6.54 11.40
C MET A 147 -9.64 6.97 10.52
N CYS A 148 -9.09 8.14 10.82
CA CYS A 148 -7.99 8.75 10.08
C CYS A 148 -6.72 8.85 10.92
N TYR A 149 -5.59 8.65 10.27
CA TYR A 149 -4.26 8.56 10.86
C TYR A 149 -3.29 9.41 10.03
N CYS A 150 -2.24 9.92 10.70
CA CYS A 150 -1.11 10.55 10.01
C CYS A 150 -0.04 9.51 9.73
N VAL A 151 0.59 9.58 8.56
CA VAL A 151 1.69 8.69 8.16
C VAL A 151 2.89 9.47 7.66
N ASN A 152 4.07 8.89 7.84
CA ASN A 152 5.28 9.35 7.18
C ASN A 152 5.12 9.22 5.65
N THR A 153 5.35 10.31 4.92
CA THR A 153 5.12 10.37 3.47
C THR A 153 6.10 9.52 2.66
N GLU A 154 7.24 9.13 3.22
CA GLU A 154 8.26 8.30 2.57
C GLU A 154 8.09 6.81 2.90
N THR A 155 7.84 6.47 4.17
CA THR A 155 7.81 5.08 4.66
C THR A 155 6.41 4.51 4.80
N GLY A 156 5.39 5.36 4.95
CA GLY A 156 4.00 4.96 5.21
C GLY A 156 3.74 4.56 6.66
N GLU A 157 4.75 4.67 7.54
CA GLU A 157 4.60 4.37 8.96
C GLU A 157 3.65 5.36 9.63
N LEU A 158 2.73 4.85 10.46
CA LEU A 158 1.87 5.74 11.24
C LEU A 158 2.69 6.57 12.21
N TYR A 159 2.29 7.82 12.33
CA TYR A 159 2.58 8.57 13.52
C TYR A 159 1.62 8.15 14.64
N GLY A 160 2.15 7.44 15.63
CA GLY A 160 1.38 6.93 16.77
C GLY A 160 0.50 5.72 16.44
N GLN A 161 -0.33 5.28 17.40
CA GLN A 161 -1.11 4.03 17.29
C GLN A 161 -2.63 4.20 17.28
N THR A 162 -3.17 5.42 17.39
CA THR A 162 -4.63 5.65 17.47
C THR A 162 -5.07 6.71 16.48
N GLY A 163 -6.03 6.35 15.63
CA GLY A 163 -6.63 7.26 14.67
C GLY A 163 -7.70 8.14 15.31
N MET A 164 -8.02 9.25 14.67
CA MET A 164 -9.15 10.13 15.04
C MET A 164 -10.31 9.90 14.10
N GLN A 165 -11.54 9.97 14.62
CA GLN A 165 -12.74 9.83 13.80
C GLN A 165 -12.97 11.13 13.01
N GLY A 166 -13.03 11.05 11.67
CA GLY A 166 -13.26 12.21 10.81
C GLY A 166 -12.00 12.95 10.37
N ARG A 167 -12.00 14.29 10.41
CA ARG A 167 -10.87 15.11 9.89
C ARG A 167 -9.71 15.13 10.89
N ILE A 168 -8.53 14.74 10.42
CA ILE A 168 -7.24 14.89 11.09
C ILE A 168 -6.41 15.94 10.31
N ASP A 169 -5.72 16.82 11.02
CA ASP A 169 -4.76 17.77 10.44
C ASP A 169 -3.35 17.26 10.78
N CYS A 170 -2.66 16.70 9.79
CA CYS A 170 -1.35 16.12 10.01
C CYS A 170 -0.22 17.14 10.04
N ASP A 171 -0.45 18.38 9.60
CA ASP A 171 0.52 19.47 9.77
C ASP A 171 0.53 19.94 11.23
N GLU A 172 -0.65 20.08 11.85
CA GLU A 172 -0.75 20.36 13.29
C GLU A 172 -0.20 19.20 14.14
N TYR A 173 -0.50 17.95 13.75
CA TYR A 173 0.02 16.76 14.42
C TYR A 173 1.56 16.68 14.33
N GLU A 174 2.15 16.89 13.15
CA GLU A 174 3.61 16.86 12.97
C GLU A 174 4.33 18.05 13.58
N ALA A 175 3.70 19.23 13.61
CA ALA A 175 4.23 20.40 14.32
C ALA A 175 4.40 20.14 15.83
N MET A 176 3.67 19.16 16.39
CA MET A 176 3.88 18.66 17.75
C MET A 176 5.01 17.60 17.85
N VAL A 177 5.49 17.04 16.73
CA VAL A 177 6.29 15.81 16.70
C VAL A 177 7.75 15.98 16.22
N ASP A 178 8.13 16.85 15.26
CA ASP A 178 9.55 17.26 14.99
C ASP A 178 9.66 18.27 13.81
N ALA A 179 10.69 19.11 13.54
CA ALA A 179 12.03 19.37 14.08
C ALA A 179 12.52 20.79 13.64
N GLU A 180 13.61 21.25 14.28
CA GLU A 180 14.62 22.25 13.85
C GLU A 180 14.65 23.71 14.40
N THR A 181 13.58 24.44 14.72
CA THR A 181 13.76 25.88 15.11
C THR A 181 12.78 26.53 16.11
N GLY A 182 12.16 25.81 17.06
CA GLY A 182 11.19 26.44 17.99
C GLY A 182 11.23 25.95 19.44
N PRO A 183 11.07 26.82 20.47
CA PRO A 183 11.11 26.42 21.86
C PRO A 183 9.74 25.91 22.31
N VAL A 184 9.57 24.59 22.37
CA VAL A 184 9.36 23.81 23.62
C VAL A 184 9.55 22.34 23.22
N ARG A 185 10.71 21.77 23.57
CA ARG A 185 10.95 20.33 23.49
C ARG A 185 10.04 19.65 24.51
N ALA A 186 8.88 19.15 24.08
CA ALA A 186 8.16 18.19 24.89
C ALA A 186 9.07 16.96 25.05
N THR A 187 9.54 16.71 26.27
CA THR A 187 10.36 15.53 26.58
C THR A 187 9.56 14.23 26.37
N PRO A 188 10.21 13.05 26.29
CA PRO A 188 9.50 11.78 26.18
C PRO A 188 8.36 11.61 27.21
N CYS A 189 8.59 11.99 28.48
CA CYS A 189 7.56 11.97 29.51
C CYS A 189 6.43 12.97 29.25
N GLN A 190 6.74 14.20 28.83
CA GLN A 190 5.73 15.21 28.51
C GLN A 190 4.86 14.76 27.32
N LYS A 191 5.46 14.15 26.29
CA LYS A 191 4.74 13.52 25.16
C LYS A 191 3.78 12.44 25.66
N GLN A 192 4.19 11.59 26.60
CA GLN A 192 3.35 10.55 27.20
C GLN A 192 2.24 11.10 28.10
N LYS A 193 2.50 12.19 28.85
CA LYS A 193 1.51 12.84 29.71
C LYS A 193 0.28 13.34 28.93
N PHE A 194 0.51 13.92 27.76
CA PHE A 194 -0.53 14.41 26.85
C PHE A 194 -1.14 13.32 25.97
N SER A 195 -0.65 12.08 26.04
CA SER A 195 -1.25 10.95 25.33
C SER A 195 -2.66 10.63 25.84
N LEU A 196 -3.59 10.51 24.88
CA LEU A 196 -4.98 10.10 25.11
C LEU A 196 -5.10 8.58 25.34
N ASN A 197 -4.08 7.79 24.98
CA ASN A 197 -4.04 6.35 25.24
C ASN A 197 -2.66 5.92 25.79
N PRO A 198 -2.37 6.27 27.05
CA PRO A 198 -1.06 6.05 27.69
C PRO A 198 -0.75 4.56 27.90
N THR A 199 -1.74 3.66 27.75
CA THR A 199 -1.57 2.23 28.00
C THR A 199 -0.79 1.46 26.94
N MET A 200 -0.64 2.05 25.76
CA MET A 200 0.00 1.40 24.60
C MET A 200 1.46 1.82 24.39
N LEU A 201 2.00 2.70 25.24
CA LEU A 201 3.40 3.12 25.21
C LEU A 201 4.25 2.21 26.12
N PRO A 202 5.57 2.07 25.88
CA PRO A 202 6.48 1.43 26.83
C PRO A 202 6.29 2.07 28.22
N GLY A 203 5.96 1.25 29.22
CA GLY A 203 5.50 1.75 30.52
C GLY A 203 4.02 2.16 30.55
N GLY A 204 3.14 1.30 30.01
CA GLY A 204 1.70 1.49 29.74
C GLY A 204 0.75 1.84 30.90
N PHE A 205 1.21 2.53 31.92
CA PHE A 205 0.41 3.49 32.68
C PHE A 205 1.42 4.41 33.36
N ILE A 206 0.98 5.58 33.79
CA ILE A 206 1.75 6.55 34.57
C ILE A 206 2.43 7.68 33.76
N LYS A 207 2.20 8.91 34.25
CA LYS A 207 2.28 10.21 33.55
C LYS A 207 3.04 11.27 34.36
N GLU A 208 3.74 10.87 35.42
CA GLU A 208 4.39 11.83 36.30
C GLU A 208 5.77 12.17 35.74
N CYS A 209 5.95 13.45 35.41
CA CYS A 209 7.22 13.98 34.93
C CYS A 209 7.80 14.91 35.97
N GLU A 210 9.12 14.92 36.06
CA GLU A 210 9.84 15.96 36.78
C GLU A 210 9.82 17.29 36.00
N ALA A 211 10.24 18.37 36.66
CA ALA A 211 10.24 19.71 36.08
C ALA A 211 11.18 19.84 34.86
N ASP A 212 12.23 19.01 34.79
CA ASP A 212 13.14 18.90 33.65
C ASP A 212 12.59 18.05 32.50
N GLY A 213 11.42 17.43 32.71
CA GLY A 213 10.73 16.57 31.75
C GLY A 213 11.23 15.12 31.70
N SER A 214 12.12 14.70 32.59
CA SER A 214 12.36 13.26 32.81
C SER A 214 11.13 12.57 33.40
N PHE A 215 11.05 11.24 33.29
CA PHE A 215 10.05 10.46 34.01
C PHE A 215 10.38 10.49 35.50
N ARG A 216 9.39 10.77 36.34
CA ARG A 216 9.53 10.57 37.79
C ARG A 216 9.84 9.10 38.06
N LYS A 217 10.76 8.82 38.98
CA LYS A 217 11.23 7.46 39.26
C LYS A 217 10.10 6.56 39.75
N GLU A 218 9.28 7.06 40.67
CA GLU A 218 8.11 6.39 41.19
C GLU A 218 6.90 6.68 40.32
N GLN A 219 6.32 5.63 39.77
CA GLN A 219 5.15 5.73 38.92
C GLN A 219 4.03 4.83 39.45
N CYS A 220 2.84 5.38 39.75
CA CYS A 220 1.71 4.64 40.32
C CYS A 220 0.44 4.66 39.45
N ASP A 221 -0.27 3.53 39.39
CA ASP A 221 -1.60 3.43 38.77
C ASP A 221 -2.74 3.86 39.73
N PRO A 222 -3.99 3.99 39.24
CA PRO A 222 -5.14 4.41 40.05
C PRO A 222 -5.52 3.39 41.14
N ASP A 223 -5.15 2.12 40.98
CA ASP A 223 -5.38 1.02 41.94
C ASP A 223 -4.31 0.99 43.06
N ARG A 224 -3.36 1.94 43.01
CA ARG A 224 -2.21 2.15 43.90
C ARG A 224 -1.10 1.11 43.75
N MET A 225 -0.98 0.49 42.58
CA MET A 225 0.20 -0.28 42.23
C MET A 225 1.28 0.66 41.69
N CYS A 226 2.43 0.66 42.34
CA CYS A 226 3.55 1.52 42.01
C CYS A 226 4.74 0.71 41.49
N TYR A 227 5.45 1.26 40.52
CA TYR A 227 6.62 0.69 39.87
C TYR A 227 7.72 1.75 39.76
N CYS A 228 8.97 1.29 39.77
CA CYS A 228 10.09 2.12 39.35
C CYS A 228 10.20 2.12 37.83
N VAL A 229 10.57 3.25 37.24
CA VAL A 229 10.84 3.39 35.80
C VAL A 229 12.22 3.96 35.53
N ASN A 230 12.72 3.68 34.33
CA ASN A 230 13.86 4.42 33.79
C ASN A 230 13.45 5.89 33.54
N THR A 231 14.23 6.84 34.06
CA THR A 231 13.92 8.29 34.00
C THR A 231 14.03 8.89 32.60
N GLU A 232 14.75 8.24 31.68
CA GLU A 232 14.94 8.69 30.30
C GLU A 232 13.91 8.04 29.35
N THR A 233 13.69 6.73 29.47
CA THR A 233 12.88 5.94 28.53
C THR A 233 11.45 5.67 28.99
N GLY A 234 11.17 5.75 30.30
CA GLY A 234 9.87 5.41 30.88
C GLY A 234 9.63 3.90 31.02
N GLU A 235 10.62 3.07 30.72
CA GLU A 235 10.49 1.62 30.82
C GLU A 235 10.33 1.15 32.27
N LEU A 236 9.36 0.27 32.51
CA LEU A 236 9.06 -0.28 33.83
C LEU A 236 10.10 -1.32 34.26
N TYR A 237 10.59 -1.16 35.48
CA TYR A 237 11.27 -2.23 36.19
C TYR A 237 10.23 -3.19 36.78
N GLN A 238 9.78 -4.14 35.97
CA GLN A 238 8.63 -5.02 36.27
C GLN A 238 8.68 -5.69 37.66
N GLN A 239 9.87 -6.03 38.16
CA GLN A 239 10.07 -6.65 39.47
C GLN A 239 9.72 -5.76 40.68
N THR A 240 9.71 -4.43 40.51
CA THR A 240 9.52 -3.46 41.61
C THR A 240 8.07 -3.24 42.03
N GLY A 241 7.11 -3.82 41.29
CA GLY A 241 5.69 -3.59 41.49
C GLY A 241 5.21 -3.90 42.91
N MET A 242 4.70 -2.90 43.63
CA MET A 242 4.12 -3.05 44.97
C MET A 242 2.92 -2.14 45.19
N ARG A 243 2.08 -2.48 46.17
CA ARG A 243 0.91 -1.67 46.52
C ARG A 243 1.28 -0.62 47.56
N GLY A 244 1.00 0.65 47.27
CA GLY A 244 1.35 1.78 48.15
C GLY A 244 2.69 2.44 47.78
N PRO A 245 3.19 3.36 48.62
CA PRO A 245 4.36 4.16 48.29
C PRO A 245 5.59 3.26 48.11
N LEU A 246 6.26 3.42 46.97
CA LEU A 246 7.50 2.75 46.58
C LEU A 246 8.64 3.77 46.67
N ASN A 247 9.83 3.34 47.11
CA ASN A 247 11.05 4.16 47.06
C ASN A 247 12.01 3.53 46.06
N CYS A 248 12.36 4.26 45.00
CA CYS A 248 13.20 3.76 43.92
C CYS A 248 14.70 4.04 44.09
N GLU A 249 15.11 4.82 45.10
CA GLU A 249 16.52 5.15 45.35
C GLU A 249 17.36 3.91 45.67
N GLU A 250 16.82 2.97 46.46
CA GLU A 250 17.50 1.73 46.83
C GLU A 250 17.60 0.77 45.64
N TYR A 251 16.60 0.77 44.77
CA TYR A 251 16.54 -0.11 43.59
C TYR A 251 17.57 0.29 42.52
N GLU A 252 17.72 1.59 42.24
CA GLU A 252 18.74 2.07 41.29
C GLU A 252 20.16 1.76 41.78
N ALA A 253 20.45 1.99 43.07
CA ALA A 253 21.75 1.67 43.66
C ALA A 253 22.11 0.18 43.53
N MET A 254 21.12 -0.71 43.66
CA MET A 254 21.30 -2.15 43.45
C MET A 254 21.44 -2.52 41.96
N HIS A 255 20.68 -1.87 41.07
CA HIS A 255 20.73 -2.13 39.63
C HIS A 255 22.06 -1.68 39.02
N GLU A 256 22.57 -0.50 39.39
CA GLU A 256 23.91 -0.01 39.02
C GLU A 256 25.02 -0.90 39.57
N ALA A 257 24.82 -1.51 40.75
CA ALA A 257 25.75 -2.47 41.34
C ALA A 257 25.63 -3.89 40.75
N GLY A 258 24.71 -4.14 39.81
CA GLY A 258 24.47 -5.45 39.20
C GLY A 258 23.90 -6.49 40.17
N ILE A 259 23.27 -6.04 41.27
CA ILE A 259 22.71 -6.90 42.32
C ILE A 259 21.25 -7.19 42.00
N ASN A 260 20.89 -8.47 42.02
CA ASN A 260 19.53 -8.91 41.72
C ASN A 260 18.59 -8.56 42.88
N TRP A 261 17.48 -7.89 42.59
CA TRP A 261 16.53 -7.46 43.62
C TRP A 261 15.73 -8.66 44.15
N SER A 262 15.92 -8.99 45.43
CA SER A 262 15.16 -10.03 46.12
C SER A 262 14.29 -9.40 47.20
N ARG A 263 12.96 -9.56 47.09
CA ARG A 263 11.98 -9.14 48.10
C ARG A 263 12.35 -9.71 49.47
N GLY A 264 12.49 -8.82 50.45
CA GLY A 264 12.37 -9.16 51.88
C GLY A 264 10.91 -9.15 52.31
#